data_AF-A0A2A9P9F5-F1
#
_entry.id   AF-A0A2A9P9F5-F1
#
_cell.length_a   1.000
_cell.length_b   1.000
_cell.length_c   1.000
_cell.angle_alpha   90.00
_cell.angle_beta   90.00
_cell.angle_gamma   90.00
#
_symmetry.space_group_name_H-M   'P 1'
#
loop_
_entity.id
_entity.type
_entity.pdbx_description
1 polymer ?
#
loop_
_entity_poly.entity_id
_entity_poly.type
_entity_poly.pdbx_seq_one_letter_code
_entity_poly.pdbx_strand_id
1 'polypeptide(L)'
;MKTVLFGLVATGVAAAAAPEPMMTDCMLKDAGSPFKFTSTFHVDAGPGEVVDAMNNFTGGLQGATGHFHFGINSDQNFICYNISVDGFRGNYSSPAKTATHIHEGAVGKSGPPRIVFPNPEGPEGQHRVTMGCIQGPFVTGVMTNGTDSGRGFHVRQIEENPDGFFADLHSTEAVPGAVRGQLQKQEVCTVTWM
;
A
#
# COMPACT_ATOMS: atom_id res chain seq x y z
N MET A 1 -6.50 -67.12 -45.05
CA MET A 1 -7.38 -66.24 -44.28
C MET A 1 -6.69 -65.89 -42.96
N LYS A 2 -6.20 -64.66 -42.80
CA LYS A 2 -6.14 -63.97 -41.51
C LYS A 2 -5.87 -62.49 -41.76
N THR A 3 -6.68 -61.71 -41.06
CA THR A 3 -7.08 -60.34 -41.29
C THR A 3 -6.01 -59.34 -40.86
N VAL A 4 -5.96 -58.22 -41.58
CA VAL A 4 -5.20 -56.99 -41.32
C VAL A 4 -5.66 -56.32 -40.02
N LEU A 5 -4.75 -55.71 -39.26
CA LEU A 5 -5.08 -54.56 -38.43
C LEU A 5 -3.92 -53.54 -38.48
N PHE A 6 -4.12 -52.46 -39.23
CA PHE A 6 -3.27 -51.26 -39.22
C PHE A 6 -3.62 -50.43 -37.98
N GLY A 7 -2.66 -50.22 -37.08
CA GLY A 7 -2.78 -49.25 -35.99
C GLY A 7 -2.42 -47.86 -36.48
N LEU A 8 -3.39 -46.93 -36.44
CA LEU A 8 -3.15 -45.50 -36.63
C LEU A 8 -2.47 -44.94 -35.37
N VAL A 9 -1.25 -44.43 -35.51
CA VAL A 9 -0.60 -43.61 -34.46
C VAL A 9 -0.93 -42.15 -34.77
N ALA A 10 -1.84 -41.56 -33.98
CA ALA A 10 -2.13 -40.13 -34.06
C ALA A 10 -0.98 -39.35 -33.41
N THR A 11 -0.25 -38.57 -34.21
CA THR A 11 0.73 -37.58 -33.75
C THR A 11 -0.01 -36.40 -33.13
N GLY A 12 0.02 -36.28 -31.79
CA GLY A 12 -0.45 -35.10 -31.09
C GLY A 12 0.51 -33.94 -31.28
N VAL A 13 0.02 -32.84 -31.87
CA VAL A 13 0.73 -31.56 -31.91
C VAL A 13 0.46 -30.87 -30.57
N ALA A 14 1.48 -30.79 -29.71
CA ALA A 14 1.41 -29.96 -28.51
C ALA A 14 1.40 -28.49 -28.93
N ALA A 15 0.29 -27.80 -28.75
CA ALA A 15 0.23 -26.35 -28.83
C ALA A 15 1.05 -25.80 -27.65
N ALA A 16 2.19 -25.19 -27.93
CA ALA A 16 2.91 -24.39 -26.95
C ALA A 16 2.01 -23.20 -26.59
N ALA A 17 1.52 -23.17 -25.36
CA ALA A 17 0.85 -21.99 -24.82
C ALA A 17 1.84 -20.82 -24.88
N ALA A 18 1.47 -19.75 -25.58
CA ALA A 18 2.23 -18.50 -25.49
C ALA A 18 2.25 -18.05 -24.02
N PRO A 19 3.35 -17.48 -23.52
CA PRO A 19 3.35 -16.90 -22.19
C PRO A 19 2.26 -15.82 -22.15
N GLU A 20 1.27 -16.01 -21.29
CA GLU A 20 0.30 -14.96 -21.00
C GLU A 20 1.09 -13.74 -20.51
N PRO A 21 0.83 -12.53 -21.05
CA PRO A 21 1.48 -11.35 -20.56
C PRO A 21 1.18 -11.25 -19.06
N MET A 22 2.23 -11.24 -18.24
CA MET A 22 2.10 -10.87 -16.84
C MET A 22 1.40 -9.50 -16.86
N MET A 23 0.18 -9.44 -16.34
CA MET A 23 -0.51 -8.19 -16.11
C MET A 23 0.37 -7.39 -15.15
N THR A 24 1.24 -6.54 -15.69
CA THR A 24 1.78 -5.40 -14.96
C THR A 24 0.56 -4.71 -14.35
N ASP A 25 0.57 -4.56 -13.03
CA ASP A 25 -0.47 -3.90 -12.23
C ASP A 25 -0.62 -2.45 -12.71
N CYS A 26 -1.35 -2.29 -13.81
CA CYS A 26 -1.59 -1.02 -14.45
C CYS A 26 -2.92 -0.50 -13.91
N MET A 27 -2.82 0.54 -13.10
CA MET A 27 -3.98 1.25 -12.58
C MET A 27 -4.82 1.74 -13.76
N LEU A 28 -6.05 1.22 -13.86
CA LEU A 28 -7.05 1.74 -14.78
C LEU A 28 -7.35 3.19 -14.38
N LYS A 29 -7.02 4.11 -15.28
CA LYS A 29 -7.32 5.53 -15.11
C LYS A 29 -8.84 5.72 -15.03
N ASP A 30 -9.33 6.07 -13.84
CA ASP A 30 -10.64 6.65 -13.57
C ASP A 30 -11.85 6.05 -14.33
N ALA A 31 -12.00 4.72 -14.33
CA ALA A 31 -13.23 4.11 -14.84
C ALA A 31 -14.39 4.23 -13.83
N GLY A 32 -14.86 5.46 -13.58
CA GLY A 32 -16.15 5.72 -12.90
C GLY A 32 -16.10 6.22 -11.45
N SER A 33 -14.94 6.62 -10.92
CA SER A 33 -14.86 7.27 -9.60
C SER A 33 -15.49 8.68 -9.64
N PRO A 34 -16.30 9.09 -8.66
CA PRO A 34 -16.75 10.49 -8.54
C PRO A 34 -15.61 11.44 -8.15
N PHE A 35 -14.48 10.90 -7.68
CA PHE A 35 -13.27 11.65 -7.35
C PHE A 35 -12.29 11.60 -8.52
N LYS A 36 -11.72 12.77 -8.85
CA LYS A 36 -10.61 12.87 -9.80
C LYS A 36 -9.30 12.73 -9.04
N PHE A 37 -8.46 11.79 -9.44
CA PHE A 37 -7.14 11.62 -8.85
C PHE A 37 -6.05 12.08 -9.82
N THR A 38 -5.09 12.84 -9.31
CA THR A 38 -3.84 13.17 -10.03
C THR A 38 -2.89 11.98 -10.04
N SER A 39 -2.97 11.11 -9.04
CA SER A 39 -2.22 9.85 -8.95
C SER A 39 -2.90 8.84 -8.04
N THR A 40 -2.56 7.56 -8.21
CA THR A 40 -2.95 6.46 -7.32
C THR A 40 -1.71 5.70 -6.88
N PHE A 41 -1.76 5.14 -5.68
CA PHE A 41 -0.69 4.34 -5.10
C PHE A 41 -1.28 3.08 -4.48
N HIS A 42 -0.57 1.97 -4.63
CA HIS A 42 -0.81 0.74 -3.88
C HIS A 42 0.46 0.39 -3.12
N VAL A 43 0.32 0.11 -1.82
CA VAL A 43 1.41 -0.28 -0.94
C VAL A 43 1.07 -1.59 -0.27
N ASP A 44 1.87 -2.61 -0.57
CA ASP A 44 1.89 -3.86 0.19
C ASP A 44 2.84 -3.70 1.38
N ALA A 45 2.29 -3.78 2.58
CA ALA A 45 3.01 -3.60 3.82
C ALA A 45 3.13 -4.93 4.57
N GLY A 46 4.32 -5.19 5.09
CA GLY A 46 4.62 -6.37 5.88
C GLY A 46 5.50 -6.06 7.08
N PRO A 47 5.76 -7.05 7.94
CA PRO A 47 6.55 -6.85 9.15
C PRO A 47 8.05 -6.69 8.88
N GLY A 48 8.54 -7.18 7.74
CA GLY A 48 9.98 -7.22 7.41
C GLY A 48 10.63 -5.84 7.23
N GLU A 49 9.85 -4.84 6.81
CA GLU A 49 10.35 -3.48 6.53
C GLU A 49 10.24 -2.54 7.73
N VAL A 50 9.69 -3.00 8.85
CA VAL A 50 9.51 -2.16 10.05
C VAL A 50 10.86 -1.85 10.68
N VAL A 51 11.13 -0.56 10.92
CA VAL A 51 12.34 -0.07 11.58
C VAL A 51 12.01 0.75 12.83
N ASP A 52 12.90 0.72 13.82
CA ASP A 52 12.84 1.59 14.99
C ASP A 52 13.33 3.03 14.69
N ALA A 53 13.31 3.88 15.73
CA ALA A 53 13.79 5.27 15.64
C ALA A 53 15.30 5.39 15.30
N MET A 54 16.08 4.32 15.47
CA MET A 54 17.50 4.24 15.15
C MET A 54 17.74 3.60 13.78
N ASN A 55 16.67 3.27 13.04
CA ASN A 55 16.68 2.60 11.74
C ASN A 55 17.12 1.13 11.79
N ASN A 56 16.99 0.46 12.94
CA ASN A 56 17.18 -0.98 13.02
C ASN A 56 15.89 -1.69 12.64
N PHE A 57 15.98 -2.73 11.81
CA PHE A 57 14.84 -3.59 11.49
C PHE A 57 14.38 -4.34 12.74
N THR A 58 13.10 -4.26 13.05
CA THR A 58 12.51 -4.89 14.25
C THR A 58 11.73 -6.14 13.93
N GLY A 59 11.38 -6.34 12.66
CA GLY A 59 10.61 -7.48 12.19
C GLY A 59 9.12 -7.40 12.52
N GLY A 60 8.60 -6.23 12.90
CA GLY A 60 7.16 -5.93 12.98
C GLY A 60 6.29 -6.96 13.70
N LEU A 61 5.01 -7.02 13.33
CA LEU A 61 4.06 -8.01 13.82
C LEU A 61 3.99 -9.21 12.87
N GLN A 62 4.61 -10.32 13.26
CA GLN A 62 4.65 -11.53 12.44
C GLN A 62 3.25 -12.04 12.08
N GLY A 63 3.08 -12.38 10.79
CA GLY A 63 1.81 -12.83 10.21
C GLY A 63 0.83 -11.72 9.86
N ALA A 64 1.14 -10.45 10.14
CA ALA A 64 0.32 -9.33 9.72
C ALA A 64 0.69 -8.87 8.30
N THR A 65 -0.33 -8.49 7.52
CA THR A 65 -0.17 -7.90 6.19
C THR A 65 -1.10 -6.70 6.06
N GLY A 66 -0.68 -5.66 5.35
CA GLY A 66 -1.52 -4.51 5.07
C GLY A 66 -1.51 -4.15 3.58
N HIS A 67 -2.67 -3.80 3.04
CA HIS A 67 -2.81 -3.26 1.69
C HIS A 67 -3.33 -1.84 1.81
N PHE A 68 -2.56 -0.87 1.34
CA PHE A 68 -2.91 0.54 1.39
C PHE A 68 -3.09 1.04 -0.04
N HIS A 69 -4.34 1.31 -0.40
CA HIS A 69 -4.67 1.96 -1.66
C HIS A 69 -4.96 3.43 -1.42
N PHE A 70 -4.24 4.30 -2.12
CA PHE A 70 -4.41 5.75 -2.03
C PHE A 70 -4.76 6.33 -3.40
N GLY A 71 -5.69 7.28 -3.41
CA GLY A 71 -5.95 8.16 -4.53
C GLY A 71 -5.68 9.59 -4.10
N ILE A 72 -4.72 10.27 -4.74
CA ILE A 72 -4.32 11.64 -4.40
C ILE A 72 -4.89 12.60 -5.43
N ASN A 73 -5.32 13.78 -4.99
CA ASN A 73 -5.51 14.95 -5.84
C ASN A 73 -4.67 16.10 -5.32
N SER A 74 -3.55 16.37 -5.99
CA SER A 74 -2.61 17.42 -5.61
C SER A 74 -3.02 18.81 -6.05
N ASP A 75 -4.11 18.96 -6.81
CA ASP A 75 -4.68 20.28 -7.12
C ASP A 75 -5.60 20.76 -5.99
N GLN A 76 -6.26 19.82 -5.30
CA GLN A 76 -7.20 20.08 -4.20
C GLN A 76 -6.63 19.73 -2.81
N ASN A 77 -5.41 19.21 -2.76
CA ASN A 77 -4.70 18.76 -1.56
C ASN A 77 -5.52 17.76 -0.72
N PHE A 78 -6.08 16.73 -1.35
CA PHE A 78 -6.76 15.65 -0.63
C PHE A 78 -6.21 14.28 -1.03
N ILE A 79 -6.45 13.31 -0.17
CA ILE A 79 -6.13 11.90 -0.36
C ILE A 79 -7.33 11.06 0.07
N CYS A 80 -7.78 10.19 -0.82
CA CYS A 80 -8.68 9.10 -0.51
C CYS A 80 -7.87 7.84 -0.22
N TYR A 81 -8.39 7.00 0.67
CA TYR A 81 -7.73 5.79 1.12
C TYR A 81 -8.74 4.63 1.19
N ASN A 82 -8.26 3.45 0.87
CA ASN A 82 -8.88 2.17 1.18
C ASN A 82 -7.76 1.28 1.73
N ILE A 83 -7.79 1.06 3.04
CA ILE A 83 -6.74 0.36 3.76
C ILE A 83 -7.34 -0.89 4.36
N SER A 84 -6.72 -2.03 4.09
CA SER A 84 -7.05 -3.30 4.73
C SER A 84 -5.84 -3.89 5.43
N VAL A 85 -6.09 -4.57 6.56
CA VAL A 85 -5.06 -5.25 7.33
C VAL A 85 -5.57 -6.60 7.81
N ASP A 86 -4.75 -7.63 7.62
CA ASP A 86 -4.97 -8.99 8.08
C ASP A 86 -3.92 -9.36 9.13
N GLY A 87 -4.25 -10.29 10.03
CA GLY A 87 -3.32 -10.77 11.06
C GLY A 87 -3.00 -9.74 12.16
N PHE A 88 -3.73 -8.63 12.25
CA PHE A 88 -3.55 -7.63 13.30
C PHE A 88 -3.94 -8.18 14.68
N ARG A 89 -3.08 -7.94 15.66
CA ARG A 89 -3.21 -8.36 17.06
C ARG A 89 -2.89 -7.20 18.00
N GLY A 90 -3.43 -7.25 19.22
CA GLY A 90 -3.27 -6.19 20.20
C GLY A 90 -4.15 -4.96 19.93
N ASN A 91 -3.78 -3.84 20.54
CA ASN A 91 -4.51 -2.58 20.41
C ASN A 91 -3.76 -1.58 19.52
N TYR A 92 -4.47 -0.67 18.88
CA TYR A 92 -3.87 0.46 18.19
C TYR A 92 -3.11 1.34 19.19
N SER A 93 -1.84 1.63 18.90
CA SER A 93 -0.99 2.45 19.78
C SER A 93 -0.03 3.29 18.95
N SER A 94 -0.04 4.60 19.17
CA SER A 94 0.84 5.53 18.48
C SER A 94 0.97 6.84 19.27
N PRO A 95 2.10 7.56 19.18
CA PRO A 95 2.18 8.94 19.64
C PRO A 95 1.31 9.92 18.83
N ALA A 96 0.96 9.57 17.60
CA ALA A 96 0.06 10.35 16.75
C ALA A 96 -1.41 10.12 17.14
N LYS A 97 -2.32 10.91 16.57
CA LYS A 97 -3.77 10.82 16.85
C LYS A 97 -4.38 9.45 16.56
N THR A 98 -3.85 8.74 15.57
CA THR A 98 -4.22 7.36 15.23
C THR A 98 -2.94 6.54 15.04
N ALA A 99 -3.07 5.25 14.75
CA ALA A 99 -1.95 4.31 14.57
C ALA A 99 -1.68 3.94 13.11
N THR A 100 -2.39 4.54 12.14
CA THR A 100 -2.26 4.27 10.71
C THR A 100 -1.80 5.53 9.99
N HIS A 101 -0.66 5.48 9.30
CA HIS A 101 -0.01 6.70 8.80
C HIS A 101 0.52 6.59 7.38
N ILE A 102 0.83 7.77 6.83
CA ILE A 102 1.93 7.94 5.87
C ILE A 102 3.02 8.76 6.56
N HIS A 103 4.25 8.26 6.50
CA HIS A 103 5.46 8.92 6.96
C HIS A 103 6.30 9.42 5.79
N GLU A 104 7.08 10.47 6.04
CA GLU A 104 8.15 10.92 5.14
C GLU A 104 9.48 10.30 5.58
N GLY A 105 9.91 9.25 4.89
CA GLY A 105 11.19 8.60 5.08
C GLY A 105 11.50 7.63 3.93
N ALA A 106 12.77 7.56 3.54
CA ALA A 106 13.24 6.61 2.55
C ALA A 106 13.18 5.15 3.06
N VAL A 107 13.41 4.20 2.16
CA VAL A 107 13.52 2.77 2.49
C VAL A 107 14.53 2.56 3.62
N GLY A 108 14.12 1.76 4.62
CA GLY A 108 14.94 1.47 5.80
C GLY A 108 15.20 2.68 6.71
N LYS A 109 14.53 3.81 6.51
CA LYS A 109 14.65 5.00 7.36
C LYS A 109 13.33 5.33 8.07
N SER A 110 13.44 5.66 9.35
CA SER A 110 12.37 6.29 10.10
C SER A 110 12.19 7.75 9.64
N GLY A 111 11.04 8.32 9.96
CA GLY A 111 10.66 9.67 9.55
C GLY A 111 9.43 10.15 10.31
N PRO A 112 9.08 11.44 10.25
CA PRO A 112 7.87 11.94 10.90
C PRO A 112 6.60 11.49 10.16
N PRO A 113 5.48 11.24 10.87
CA PRO A 113 4.21 11.03 10.22
C PRO A 113 3.77 12.35 9.58
N ARG A 114 3.26 12.30 8.35
CA ARG A 114 2.75 13.45 7.62
C ARG A 114 1.23 13.44 7.48
N ILE A 115 0.65 12.23 7.41
CA ILE A 115 -0.78 12.01 7.35
C ILE A 115 -1.15 10.91 8.34
N VAL A 116 -2.27 11.08 9.04
CA VAL A 116 -2.86 10.08 9.93
C VAL A 116 -4.25 9.70 9.41
N PHE A 117 -4.58 8.42 9.43
CA PHE A 117 -5.87 7.89 8.96
C PHE A 117 -6.64 7.26 10.12
N PRO A 118 -7.98 7.24 10.09
CA PRO A 118 -8.75 6.39 11.00
C PRO A 118 -8.24 4.96 10.93
N ASN A 119 -8.06 4.32 12.09
CA ASN A 119 -7.54 2.96 12.13
C ASN A 119 -8.51 1.99 11.44
N PRO A 120 -8.04 0.97 10.70
CA PRO A 120 -8.87 -0.12 10.21
C PRO A 120 -9.71 -0.75 11.33
N GLU A 121 -10.98 -1.01 11.09
CA GLU A 121 -11.86 -1.66 12.08
C GLU A 121 -12.28 -3.05 11.59
N GLY A 122 -12.47 -3.96 12.53
CA GLY A 122 -12.86 -5.35 12.29
C GLY A 122 -12.57 -6.22 13.51
N PRO A 123 -13.00 -7.50 13.51
CA PRO A 123 -12.73 -8.41 14.60
C PRO A 123 -11.22 -8.59 14.85
N GLU A 124 -10.84 -8.94 16.08
CA GLU A 124 -9.45 -9.27 16.41
C GLU A 124 -8.97 -10.50 15.62
N GLY A 125 -7.74 -10.43 15.09
CA GLY A 125 -7.15 -11.51 14.30
C GLY A 125 -7.79 -11.75 12.93
N GLN A 126 -8.75 -10.93 12.51
CA GLN A 126 -9.43 -11.01 11.22
C GLN A 126 -9.12 -9.81 10.34
N HIS A 127 -9.70 -9.81 9.13
CA HIS A 127 -9.64 -8.71 8.19
C HIS A 127 -10.25 -7.43 8.79
N ARG A 128 -9.47 -6.35 8.76
CA ARG A 128 -9.86 -5.02 9.21
C ARG A 128 -9.78 -4.03 8.07
N VAL A 129 -10.72 -3.09 8.01
CA VAL A 129 -10.81 -2.13 6.90
C VAL A 129 -11.11 -0.71 7.38
N THR A 130 -10.63 0.27 6.63
CA THR A 130 -11.00 1.68 6.75
C THR A 130 -10.96 2.32 5.37
N MET A 131 -11.93 3.18 5.10
CA MET A 131 -12.03 3.89 3.82
C MET A 131 -12.55 5.29 4.02
N GLY A 132 -12.12 6.21 3.17
CA GLY A 132 -12.57 7.59 3.23
C GLY A 132 -11.66 8.52 2.45
N CYS A 133 -11.88 9.82 2.61
CA CYS A 133 -11.02 10.86 2.06
C CYS A 133 -10.76 11.92 3.11
N ILE A 134 -9.55 12.44 3.13
CA ILE A 134 -9.14 13.54 4.01
C ILE A 134 -8.49 14.63 3.18
N GLN A 135 -8.84 15.88 3.48
CA GLN A 135 -8.31 17.06 2.82
C GLN A 135 -7.40 17.82 3.78
N GLY A 136 -6.32 18.39 3.24
CA GLY A 136 -5.43 19.25 4.01
C GLY A 136 -6.12 20.55 4.49
N PRO A 137 -5.55 21.26 5.47
CA PRO A 137 -4.26 20.99 6.12
C PRO A 137 -4.28 19.76 7.03
N PHE A 138 -3.20 18.97 6.97
CA PHE A 138 -3.06 17.76 7.78
C PHE A 138 -2.54 18.07 9.18
N VAL A 139 -2.97 17.29 10.17
CA VAL A 139 -2.56 17.42 11.57
C VAL A 139 -2.41 16.03 12.17
N THR A 140 -1.18 15.68 12.58
CA THR A 140 -0.87 14.32 13.08
C THR A 140 -0.97 14.21 14.59
N GLY A 141 -0.82 15.33 15.31
CA GLY A 141 -0.66 15.39 16.76
C GLY A 141 0.79 15.19 17.23
N VAL A 142 1.73 14.85 16.34
CA VAL A 142 3.14 14.67 16.68
C VAL A 142 3.89 15.98 16.50
N MET A 143 4.51 16.48 17.56
CA MET A 143 5.26 17.73 17.53
C MET A 143 6.74 17.50 17.22
N THR A 144 7.25 18.11 16.16
CA THR A 144 8.67 18.16 15.79
C THR A 144 9.15 19.60 15.90
N ASN A 145 10.16 19.87 16.76
CA ASN A 145 10.70 21.22 16.97
C ASN A 145 9.62 22.28 17.26
N GLY A 146 8.60 21.93 18.05
CA GLY A 146 7.50 22.84 18.41
C GLY A 146 6.42 23.02 17.35
N THR A 147 6.43 22.23 16.28
CA THR A 147 5.44 22.29 15.19
C THR A 147 4.86 20.90 14.89
N ASP A 148 3.54 20.81 14.64
CA ASP A 148 2.91 19.54 14.22
C ASP A 148 3.55 19.01 12.94
N SER A 149 3.85 17.73 12.89
CA SER A 149 4.58 17.12 11.78
C SER A 149 3.79 17.09 10.46
N GLY A 150 2.46 17.20 10.51
CA GLY A 150 1.61 17.37 9.33
C GLY A 150 1.49 18.83 8.87
N ARG A 151 1.92 19.81 9.68
CA ARG A 151 1.79 21.23 9.34
C ARG A 151 2.58 21.55 8.09
N GLY A 152 1.90 22.15 7.12
CA GLY A 152 2.51 22.56 5.84
C GLY A 152 2.79 21.40 4.89
N PHE A 153 2.46 20.16 5.28
CA PHE A 153 2.52 19.03 4.37
C PHE A 153 1.46 19.15 3.27
N HIS A 154 1.85 18.80 2.05
CA HIS A 154 1.01 18.84 0.87
C HIS A 154 1.17 17.54 0.08
N VAL A 155 0.07 16.91 -0.33
CA VAL A 155 0.09 15.59 -0.97
C VAL A 155 0.92 15.53 -2.27
N ARG A 156 1.09 16.67 -2.95
CA ARG A 156 2.03 16.83 -4.08
C ARG A 156 3.44 16.32 -3.79
N GLN A 157 3.92 16.45 -2.55
CA GLN A 157 5.25 15.97 -2.17
C GLN A 157 5.39 14.44 -2.34
N ILE A 158 4.30 13.68 -2.15
CA ILE A 158 4.25 12.24 -2.41
C ILE A 158 4.38 11.96 -3.91
N GLU A 159 3.72 12.75 -4.76
CA GLU A 159 3.79 12.57 -6.21
C GLU A 159 5.17 12.90 -6.78
N GLU A 160 5.83 13.90 -6.19
CA GLU A 160 7.17 14.36 -6.60
C GLU A 160 8.27 13.39 -6.16
N ASN A 161 8.11 12.71 -5.01
CA ASN A 161 9.10 11.78 -4.47
C ASN A 161 8.45 10.61 -3.71
N PRO A 162 7.75 9.68 -4.38
CA PRO A 162 7.00 8.62 -3.71
C PRO A 162 7.88 7.70 -2.88
N ASP A 163 9.08 7.37 -3.37
CA ASP A 163 10.05 6.51 -2.68
C ASP A 163 10.62 7.15 -1.40
N GLY A 164 10.31 8.43 -1.15
CA GLY A 164 10.55 9.14 0.10
C GLY A 164 9.44 8.99 1.14
N PHE A 165 8.37 8.22 0.87
CA PHE A 165 7.24 8.03 1.77
C PHE A 165 6.89 6.56 1.98
N PHE A 166 6.48 6.20 3.18
CA PHE A 166 5.99 4.85 3.49
C PHE A 166 4.66 4.91 4.23
N ALA A 167 3.87 3.85 4.08
CA ALA A 167 2.68 3.62 4.88
C ALA A 167 2.94 2.55 5.92
N ASP A 168 2.38 2.74 7.11
CA ASP A 168 2.53 1.82 8.21
C ASP A 168 1.28 1.80 9.11
N LEU A 169 1.30 0.83 10.01
CA LEU A 169 0.28 0.67 11.02
C LEU A 169 0.91 0.13 12.30
N HIS A 170 0.60 0.70 13.46
CA HIS A 170 1.18 0.34 14.75
C HIS A 170 0.24 -0.49 15.65
N SER A 171 0.84 -1.35 16.46
CA SER A 171 0.16 -2.16 17.48
C SER A 171 0.90 -2.07 18.81
N THR A 172 0.21 -2.27 19.93
CA THR A 172 0.83 -2.51 21.24
C THR A 172 1.79 -3.71 21.26
N GLU A 173 1.60 -4.70 20.39
CA GLU A 173 2.51 -5.86 20.28
C GLU A 173 3.74 -5.57 19.40
N ALA A 174 3.70 -4.49 18.63
CA ALA A 174 4.78 -4.08 17.74
C ALA A 174 4.80 -2.55 17.65
N VAL A 175 5.28 -1.91 18.72
CA VAL A 175 5.22 -0.44 18.91
C VAL A 175 5.96 0.33 17.81
N PRO A 176 7.13 -0.12 17.29
CA PRO A 176 7.77 0.53 16.13
C PRO A 176 6.95 0.45 14.84
N GLY A 177 5.98 -0.46 14.77
CA GLY A 177 5.13 -0.72 13.61
C GLY A 177 4.75 -2.20 13.55
N ALA A 178 3.48 -2.51 13.28
CA ALA A 178 3.02 -3.86 12.98
C ALA A 178 3.37 -4.25 11.53
N VAL A 179 3.11 -3.35 10.59
CA VAL A 179 3.45 -3.50 9.17
C VAL A 179 3.98 -2.18 8.61
N ARG A 180 4.85 -2.26 7.62
CA ARG A 180 5.37 -1.12 6.85
C ARG A 180 5.54 -1.49 5.38
N GLY A 181 5.26 -0.56 4.49
CA GLY A 181 5.54 -0.67 3.05
C GLY A 181 5.88 0.69 2.45
N GLN A 182 6.82 0.72 1.51
CA GLN A 182 7.23 1.95 0.84
C GLN A 182 6.24 2.31 -0.26
N LEU A 183 5.90 3.59 -0.41
CA LEU A 183 5.20 4.08 -1.60
C LEU A 183 6.17 4.00 -2.77
N GLN A 184 5.66 3.56 -3.91
CA GLN A 184 6.40 3.48 -5.16
C GLN A 184 5.60 4.15 -6.26
N LYS A 185 6.31 4.75 -7.22
CA LYS A 185 5.66 5.26 -8.42
C LYS A 185 5.13 4.07 -9.21
N GLN A 186 3.81 3.91 -9.31
CA GLN A 186 3.24 2.96 -10.25
C GLN A 186 3.37 3.52 -11.67
N GLU A 187 3.95 2.75 -12.59
CA GLU A 187 3.98 3.13 -13.99
C GLU A 187 2.56 3.07 -14.57
N VAL A 188 2.07 4.21 -15.06
CA VAL A 188 0.78 4.27 -15.76
C VAL A 188 0.96 3.60 -17.13
N CYS A 189 0.52 2.35 -17.29
CA CYS A 189 0.46 1.77 -18.62
C CYS A 189 -0.66 2.44 -19.42
N THR A 190 -0.30 3.25 -20.41
CA THR A 190 -1.25 3.63 -21.46
C THR A 190 -1.51 2.42 -22.34
N VAL A 191 -2.72 1.84 -22.27
CA VAL A 191 -3.17 0.86 -23.26
C VAL A 191 -3.16 1.57 -24.61
N THR A 192 -2.11 1.31 -25.39
CA THR A 192 -2.03 1.77 -26.77
C THR A 192 -2.78 0.74 -27.58
N TRP A 193 -4.04 1.03 -27.91
CA TRP A 193 -4.76 0.24 -28.92
C TRP A 193 -3.97 0.37 -30.23
N MET A 194 -3.40 -0.74 -30.70
CA MET A 194 -2.93 -0.88 -32.09
C MET A 194 -4.09 -1.29 -32.99
#